data_AF-A0A346B295-F1
#
_entry.id   AF-A0A346B295-F1
#
_cell.length_a   1.000
_cell.length_b   1.000
_cell.length_c   1.000
_cell.angle_alpha   90.00
_cell.angle_beta   90.00
_cell.angle_gamma   90.00
#
_symmetry.space_group_name_H-M   'P 1'
#
loop_
_entity.id
_entity.type
_entity.pdbx_description
1 polymer ?
#
loop_
_entity_poly.entity_id
_entity_poly.type
_entity_poly.pdbx_seq_one_letter_code
_entity_poly.pdbx_strand_id
1 'polypeptide(L)'
;MNRIYKVIWSKVKHQYVVVSELAHRDGKRSSTAVTSKATWRALAAALMLTGSLVAMPYAGYAAATGGTATSGQYIAVAVDGDNSTYTTTEQQWVPGHFENWQWVPGRYEDVEVTKPYEEGETRQFTDANGNEHDYTYVKVKDDKGEFHNYWVRDGYTITIVDHPRYDAVDGSDAPDNTYVINATKNDGADDSGLISSSEAVITDDTNHTTLTGNPLNQIDAGMYGGAVNTGSPVTPKSYNYYINDNGNGYRDVGKDHWSSTNFKAVYQQSDGTYNTMEDGSGTTVSSENLYVIDGELGAFFNSNGTVYDKDKQGYIYGYNNEILMTGRDENGKYYSFWATKIDDPNASMSNMTMGDHEKIVNALHDSIYTAQGDDIKKIDVVKAENGNGGTIGLVRQGDWVSDGQGNGYYQETDPIPGTITIRNTDNSGKDGHDVAIRFGSIDEEGNDIEKFTVDAGSKVVGKNGDAVANEGDTLTSVDINGKNYKLGDGKTYTAGDNITISDDVIFSTDYQLIANPTEGSDGKYTVADGKVELTVQNGDNTEDRNTVTIDGIASTADVAKATSTVTGDTNVNVTPDTTAEDGHTEYKVSLEDDIYLGGSQTADSNNLFLDGTNGSIYAGSSSETGLSLTELTVPSAACRI
;
A
#
# COMPACT_ATOMS: atom_id res chain seq x y z
N MET A 1 -31.44 10.64 -23.42
CA MET A 1 -30.93 11.20 -22.15
C MET A 1 -32.10 11.87 -21.46
N ASN A 2 -32.62 11.28 -20.38
CA ASN A 2 -33.56 11.98 -19.52
C ASN A 2 -32.76 12.64 -18.40
N ARG A 3 -32.74 13.97 -18.33
CA ARG A 3 -32.11 14.73 -17.24
C ARG A 3 -33.14 14.88 -16.13
N ILE A 4 -32.87 14.29 -14.97
CA ILE A 4 -33.68 14.49 -13.77
C ILE A 4 -33.16 15.77 -13.10
N TYR A 5 -34.02 16.78 -12.97
CA TYR A 5 -33.72 18.02 -12.27
C TYR A 5 -34.40 17.99 -10.90
N LYS A 6 -33.66 18.24 -9.82
CA LYS A 6 -34.25 18.47 -8.50
C LYS A 6 -34.33 19.98 -8.26
N VAL A 7 -35.49 20.43 -7.81
CA VAL A 7 -35.75 21.82 -7.43
C VAL A 7 -35.85 21.89 -5.91
N ILE A 8 -35.06 22.76 -5.29
CA ILE A 8 -34.99 22.92 -3.84
C ILE A 8 -35.27 24.39 -3.49
N TRP A 9 -36.10 24.62 -2.47
CA TRP A 9 -36.38 25.97 -1.96
C TRP A 9 -35.25 26.44 -1.03
N SER A 10 -34.61 27.56 -1.36
CA SER A 10 -33.61 28.19 -0.50
C SER A 10 -34.29 29.10 0.53
N LYS A 11 -34.12 28.77 1.82
CA LYS A 11 -34.63 29.59 2.93
C LYS A 11 -33.87 30.92 3.12
N VAL A 12 -32.62 31.00 2.67
CA VAL A 12 -31.78 32.22 2.80
C VAL A 12 -32.17 33.26 1.75
N LYS A 13 -32.47 32.82 0.52
CA LYS A 13 -32.77 33.73 -0.60
C LYS A 13 -34.25 33.75 -1.03
N HIS A 14 -35.12 33.01 -0.35
CA HIS A 14 -36.56 32.90 -0.65
C HIS A 14 -36.86 32.61 -2.14
N GLN A 15 -36.12 31.66 -2.74
CA GLN A 15 -36.31 31.28 -4.14
C GLN A 15 -35.99 29.80 -4.41
N TYR A 16 -36.55 29.26 -5.50
CA TYR A 16 -36.31 27.89 -5.96
C TYR A 16 -35.02 27.79 -6.79
N VAL A 17 -34.15 26.86 -6.42
CA VAL A 17 -32.89 26.57 -7.13
C VAL A 17 -32.98 25.18 -7.77
N VAL A 18 -32.59 25.09 -9.04
CA VAL A 18 -32.59 23.83 -9.80
C VAL A 18 -31.17 23.29 -9.95
N VAL A 19 -30.93 22.04 -9.56
CA VAL A 19 -29.62 21.39 -9.66
C VAL A 19 -29.73 20.16 -10.57
N SER A 20 -28.75 19.96 -11.46
CA SER A 20 -28.65 18.78 -12.33
C SER A 20 -27.56 17.83 -11.86
N GLU A 21 -27.89 16.55 -11.64
CA GLU A 21 -26.90 15.49 -11.49
C GLU A 21 -26.52 14.90 -12.86
N LEU A 22 -25.21 14.88 -13.15
CA LEU A 22 -24.61 14.17 -14.29
C LEU A 22 -24.13 12.79 -13.83
N ALA A 23 -24.92 11.75 -14.02
CA ALA A 23 -24.47 10.38 -13.82
C ALA A 23 -23.73 9.88 -15.08
N HIS A 24 -22.45 9.48 -14.95
CA HIS A 24 -21.75 8.73 -15.99
C HIS A 24 -21.72 7.23 -15.65
N ARG A 25 -21.97 6.42 -16.69
CA ARG A 25 -22.17 4.96 -16.69
C ARG A 25 -20.83 4.21 -16.65
N ASP A 26 -20.79 3.17 -15.82
CA ASP A 26 -19.67 2.29 -15.52
C ASP A 26 -19.08 1.51 -16.71
N GLY A 27 -17.75 1.32 -16.64
CA GLY A 27 -16.96 0.40 -17.46
C GLY A 27 -15.72 -0.09 -16.70
N LYS A 28 -15.94 -1.03 -15.77
CA LYS A 28 -15.00 -1.97 -15.10
C LYS A 28 -13.79 -1.41 -14.31
N ARG A 29 -13.83 -1.68 -12.99
CA ARG A 29 -12.86 -1.37 -11.94
C ARG A 29 -11.80 -2.46 -11.71
N SER A 30 -10.65 -2.04 -11.18
CA SER A 30 -9.93 -2.56 -9.98
C SER A 30 -8.65 -1.72 -9.85
N SER A 31 -8.29 -1.02 -8.76
CA SER A 31 -8.46 -1.24 -7.33
C SER A 31 -8.65 0.08 -6.55
N THR A 32 -9.34 -0.05 -5.43
CA THR A 32 -9.63 0.86 -4.31
C THR A 32 -8.67 2.04 -4.07
N ALA A 33 -9.10 3.25 -4.44
CA ALA A 33 -8.70 4.51 -3.80
C ALA A 33 -9.96 5.40 -3.74
N VAL A 34 -10.39 5.70 -2.51
CA VAL A 34 -11.72 6.23 -2.21
C VAL A 34 -11.67 7.76 -2.29
N THR A 35 -12.52 8.31 -3.18
CA THR A 35 -13.17 9.64 -3.15
C THR A 35 -12.36 10.89 -2.77
N SER A 36 -12.15 11.79 -3.74
CA SER A 36 -12.34 13.25 -3.50
C SER A 36 -12.27 14.15 -4.75
N LYS A 37 -11.83 13.69 -5.93
CA LYS A 37 -11.59 14.62 -7.07
C LYS A 37 -12.83 15.32 -7.66
N ALA A 38 -14.05 14.84 -7.40
CA ALA A 38 -15.27 15.39 -8.01
C ALA A 38 -16.05 16.38 -7.11
N THR A 39 -15.82 16.39 -5.81
CA THR A 39 -16.56 17.24 -4.86
C THR A 39 -16.03 18.68 -4.81
N TRP A 40 -14.75 18.88 -5.15
CA TRP A 40 -14.07 20.17 -4.95
C TRP A 40 -14.24 21.18 -6.10
N ARG A 41 -14.47 20.71 -7.34
CA ARG A 41 -14.79 21.61 -8.46
C ARG A 41 -16.16 22.27 -8.32
N ALA A 42 -17.08 21.66 -7.56
CA ALA A 42 -18.39 22.22 -7.27
C ALA A 42 -18.36 23.29 -6.15
N LEU A 43 -17.36 23.25 -5.26
CA LEU A 43 -17.19 24.25 -4.19
C LEU A 43 -16.55 25.55 -4.73
N ALA A 44 -15.56 25.44 -5.63
CA ALA A 44 -14.89 26.57 -6.24
C ALA A 44 -15.80 27.41 -7.19
N ALA A 45 -16.82 26.80 -7.79
CA ALA A 45 -17.74 27.50 -8.70
C ALA A 45 -18.87 28.26 -7.99
N ALA A 46 -19.11 28.02 -6.69
CA ALA A 46 -20.26 28.58 -5.96
C ALA A 46 -19.98 29.92 -5.24
N LEU A 47 -18.72 30.35 -5.13
CA LEU A 47 -18.31 31.57 -4.40
C LEU A 47 -17.89 32.76 -5.29
N MET A 48 -17.85 32.60 -6.62
CA MET A 48 -17.40 33.65 -7.55
C MET A 48 -18.40 34.81 -7.81
N LEU A 49 -19.38 35.04 -6.94
CA LEU A 49 -20.43 36.05 -7.18
C LEU A 49 -20.77 36.83 -5.91
N THR A 50 -19.84 37.64 -5.41
CA THR A 50 -20.09 38.95 -4.75
C THR A 50 -18.76 39.59 -4.32
N GLY A 51 -18.06 40.24 -5.26
CA GLY A 51 -17.02 41.21 -4.94
C GLY A 51 -17.48 42.57 -5.46
N SER A 52 -18.13 43.37 -4.62
CA SER A 52 -18.45 44.76 -4.96
C SER A 52 -17.17 45.59 -4.85
N LEU A 53 -16.49 45.80 -5.97
CA LEU A 53 -15.53 46.90 -6.15
C LEU A 53 -16.26 48.22 -5.86
N VAL A 54 -16.00 48.81 -4.71
CA VAL A 54 -16.39 50.21 -4.46
C VAL A 54 -15.39 51.07 -5.20
N ALA A 55 -15.80 51.59 -6.35
CA ALA A 55 -15.08 52.63 -7.07
C ALA A 55 -15.14 53.94 -6.26
N MET A 56 -14.02 54.34 -5.66
CA MET A 56 -13.85 55.65 -5.06
C MET A 56 -13.50 56.67 -6.15
N PRO A 57 -14.09 57.89 -6.14
CA PRO A 57 -13.83 58.91 -7.15
C PRO A 57 -12.45 59.55 -6.98
N TYR A 58 -11.76 59.69 -8.12
CA TYR A 58 -10.41 60.22 -8.31
C TYR A 58 -10.36 61.75 -8.14
N ALA A 59 -9.42 62.26 -7.34
CA ALA A 59 -9.08 63.67 -7.27
C ALA A 59 -7.55 63.86 -7.15
N GLY A 60 -6.91 64.24 -8.27
CA GLY A 60 -5.61 64.92 -8.33
C GLY A 60 -4.38 64.10 -7.92
N TYR A 61 -3.22 64.42 -8.51
CA TYR A 61 -1.93 63.97 -8.02
C TYR A 61 -1.69 64.56 -6.62
N ALA A 62 -2.11 63.85 -5.58
CA ALA A 62 -1.75 64.16 -4.20
C ALA A 62 -0.71 63.14 -3.75
N ALA A 63 0.37 63.59 -3.13
CA ALA A 63 1.33 62.69 -2.49
C ALA A 63 0.55 61.78 -1.52
N ALA A 64 0.63 60.47 -1.73
CA ALA A 64 0.15 59.52 -0.74
C ALA A 64 0.91 59.81 0.55
N THR A 65 0.21 60.36 1.53
CA THR A 65 0.83 60.97 2.70
C THR A 65 0.86 59.94 3.82
N GLY A 66 2.05 59.70 4.36
CA GLY A 66 2.22 58.94 5.58
C GLY A 66 1.84 59.79 6.79
N GLY A 67 1.28 59.14 7.81
CA GLY A 67 1.05 59.72 9.13
C GLY A 67 1.89 59.04 10.19
N THR A 68 2.24 59.78 11.23
CA THR A 68 2.82 59.20 12.45
C THR A 68 1.67 58.76 13.35
N ALA A 69 1.67 57.49 13.74
CA ALA A 69 0.66 56.98 14.65
C ALA A 69 0.81 57.59 16.05
N THR A 70 -0.31 57.73 16.75
CA THR A 70 -0.41 58.33 18.10
C THR A 70 -0.98 57.32 19.09
N SER A 71 -0.74 57.52 20.39
CA SER A 71 -1.16 56.56 21.42
C SER A 71 -2.68 56.39 21.45
N GLY A 72 -3.45 57.44 21.13
CA GLY A 72 -4.91 57.39 21.07
C GLY A 72 -5.45 56.57 19.89
N GLN A 73 -4.60 56.07 18.98
CA GLN A 73 -5.00 55.16 17.90
C GLN A 73 -4.78 53.69 18.25
N TYR A 74 -4.19 53.38 19.42
CA TYR A 74 -3.83 52.03 19.85
C TYR A 74 -4.81 51.50 20.90
N ILE A 75 -5.00 50.19 20.94
CA ILE A 75 -5.74 49.48 21.97
C ILE A 75 -4.90 49.38 23.25
N ALA A 76 -3.59 49.14 23.12
CA ALA A 76 -2.69 49.02 24.25
C ALA A 76 -1.35 49.71 23.99
N VAL A 77 -0.82 50.39 25.02
CA VAL A 77 0.49 51.05 24.99
C VAL A 77 1.23 50.68 26.27
N ALA A 78 2.44 50.14 26.16
CA ALA A 78 3.22 49.75 27.34
C ALA A 78 3.51 50.95 28.24
N VAL A 79 3.56 50.70 29.54
CA VAL A 79 3.93 51.72 30.51
C VAL A 79 5.45 51.76 30.65
N ASP A 80 6.06 52.91 30.40
CA ASP A 80 7.50 53.14 30.51
C ASP A 80 7.83 54.44 31.26
N GLY A 81 9.11 54.84 31.26
CA GLY A 81 9.56 56.05 31.96
C GLY A 81 8.84 57.34 31.53
N ASP A 82 8.40 57.43 30.27
CA ASP A 82 7.84 58.66 29.71
C ASP A 82 6.34 58.78 29.94
N ASN A 83 5.65 57.66 30.20
CA ASN A 83 4.20 57.63 30.35
C ASN A 83 3.72 57.00 31.69
N SER A 84 4.65 56.70 32.61
CA SER A 84 4.37 56.10 33.93
C SER A 84 4.03 57.09 35.03
N THR A 85 4.13 58.41 34.78
CA THR A 85 3.91 59.43 35.81
C THR A 85 2.95 60.54 35.38
N TYR A 86 2.34 61.18 36.36
CA TYR A 86 1.56 62.41 36.20
C TYR A 86 2.07 63.51 37.14
N THR A 87 1.90 64.75 36.74
CA THR A 87 2.20 65.91 37.59
C THR A 87 0.90 66.42 38.20
N THR A 88 0.89 66.55 39.52
CA THR A 88 -0.20 67.17 40.28
C THR A 88 0.36 68.26 41.17
N THR A 89 -0.48 69.23 41.54
CA THR A 89 -0.12 70.25 42.52
C THR A 89 -0.52 69.78 43.91
N GLU A 90 0.42 69.78 44.86
CA GLU A 90 0.16 69.46 46.26
C GLU A 90 0.67 70.58 47.18
N GLN A 91 -0.01 70.76 48.32
CA GLN A 91 0.45 71.69 49.35
C GLN A 91 1.56 71.05 50.19
N GLN A 92 2.78 71.56 50.08
CA GLN A 92 3.90 71.17 50.94
C GLN A 92 4.32 72.30 51.87
N TRP A 93 4.72 71.93 53.10
CA TRP A 93 5.26 72.88 54.07
C TRP A 93 6.69 73.24 53.74
N VAL A 94 6.94 74.50 53.41
CA VAL A 94 8.29 75.05 53.22
C VAL A 94 8.77 75.63 54.55
N PRO A 95 9.85 75.09 55.15
CA PRO A 95 10.40 75.62 56.41
C PRO A 95 10.84 77.08 56.26
N GLY A 96 10.67 77.88 57.32
CA GLY A 96 11.10 79.28 57.30
C GLY A 96 12.61 79.41 57.07
N HIS A 97 13.01 80.31 56.17
CA HIS A 97 14.40 80.58 55.81
C HIS A 97 14.72 82.08 55.91
N PHE A 98 16.02 82.40 55.92
CA PHE A 98 16.48 83.78 55.80
C PHE A 98 16.72 84.12 54.34
N GLU A 99 16.12 85.21 53.87
CA GLU A 99 16.31 85.75 52.53
C GLU A 99 16.58 87.25 52.64
N ASN A 100 17.63 87.75 52.00
CA ASN A 100 18.04 89.16 52.07
C ASN A 100 18.09 89.74 53.51
N TRP A 101 18.62 88.96 54.46
CA TRP A 101 18.76 89.34 55.88
C TRP A 101 17.41 89.59 56.60
N GLN A 102 16.29 89.14 56.04
CA GLN A 102 14.97 89.12 56.68
C GLN A 102 14.50 87.68 56.90
N TRP A 103 13.84 87.43 58.03
CA TRP A 103 13.24 86.13 58.33
C TRP A 103 11.95 85.97 57.55
N VAL A 104 11.88 84.93 56.71
CA VAL A 104 10.66 84.51 56.03
C VAL A 104 10.03 83.37 56.85
N PRO A 105 8.83 83.56 57.44
CA PRO A 105 8.17 82.49 58.20
C PRO A 105 7.76 81.34 57.26
N GLY A 106 7.82 80.11 57.79
CA GLY A 106 7.40 78.92 57.04
C GLY A 106 5.93 79.01 56.61
N ARG A 107 5.64 78.49 55.42
CA ARG A 107 4.30 78.53 54.81
C ARG A 107 4.06 77.26 54.00
N TYR A 108 2.80 76.98 53.74
CA TYR A 108 2.43 76.01 52.71
C TYR A 108 2.57 76.68 51.34
N GLU A 109 3.25 75.99 50.43
CA GLU A 109 3.32 76.36 49.02
C GLU A 109 2.74 75.25 48.17
N ASP A 110 2.12 75.65 47.07
CA ASP A 110 1.69 74.75 46.01
C ASP A 110 2.95 74.31 45.24
N VAL A 111 3.31 73.04 45.38
CA VAL A 111 4.48 72.44 44.74
C VAL A 111 3.98 71.44 43.71
N GLU A 112 4.54 71.49 42.50
CA GLU A 112 4.32 70.45 41.50
C GLU A 112 5.05 69.17 41.94
N VAL A 113 4.30 68.08 42.10
CA VAL A 113 4.80 66.77 42.47
C VAL A 113 4.49 65.80 41.33
N THR A 114 5.51 65.10 40.86
CA THR A 114 5.37 64.01 39.90
C THR A 114 5.15 62.70 40.66
N LYS A 115 4.05 62.00 40.34
CA LYS A 115 3.67 60.73 40.96
C LYS A 115 3.55 59.62 39.91
N PRO A 116 3.90 58.36 40.24
CA PRO A 116 3.63 57.24 39.36
C PRO A 116 2.14 56.94 39.30
N TYR A 117 1.67 56.44 38.17
CA TYR A 117 0.34 55.87 38.06
C TYR A 117 0.25 54.50 38.74
N GLU A 118 -0.94 54.20 39.25
CA GLU A 118 -1.27 52.92 39.88
C GLU A 118 -2.32 52.12 39.07
N GLU A 119 -2.42 50.82 39.36
CA GLU A 119 -3.36 49.94 38.66
C GLU A 119 -4.82 50.39 38.86
N GLY A 120 -5.56 50.45 37.76
CA GLY A 120 -6.94 50.94 37.72
C GLY A 120 -7.08 52.45 37.55
N GLU A 121 -5.99 53.23 37.61
CA GLU A 121 -6.06 54.66 37.28
C GLU A 121 -6.28 54.86 35.78
N THR A 122 -6.92 55.97 35.43
CA THR A 122 -7.27 56.31 34.06
C THR A 122 -6.50 57.52 33.55
N ARG A 123 -6.21 57.53 32.25
CA ARG A 123 -5.68 58.71 31.56
C ARG A 123 -6.25 58.82 30.15
N GLN A 124 -6.02 59.96 29.53
CA GLN A 124 -6.39 60.19 28.14
C GLN A 124 -5.19 60.16 27.20
N PHE A 125 -5.39 59.58 26.03
CA PHE A 125 -4.51 59.76 24.87
C PHE A 125 -5.30 60.32 23.70
N THR A 126 -4.65 61.20 22.94
CA THR A 126 -5.25 61.83 21.76
C THR A 126 -4.94 61.01 20.51
N ASP A 127 -5.95 60.81 19.65
CA ASP A 127 -5.79 60.21 18.32
C ASP A 127 -5.20 61.22 17.30
N ALA A 128 -4.99 60.77 16.06
CA ALA A 128 -4.47 61.63 15.00
C ALA A 128 -5.44 62.73 14.53
N ASN A 129 -6.73 62.62 14.87
CA ASN A 129 -7.77 63.60 14.55
C ASN A 129 -7.96 64.64 15.67
N GLY A 130 -7.28 64.48 16.81
CA GLY A 130 -7.40 65.37 17.96
C GLY A 130 -8.48 64.95 18.97
N ASN A 131 -9.07 63.76 18.84
CA ASN A 131 -10.04 63.24 19.80
C ASN A 131 -9.32 62.57 20.97
N GLU A 132 -9.80 62.80 22.18
CA GLU A 132 -9.28 62.15 23.39
C GLU A 132 -10.04 60.85 23.68
N HIS A 133 -9.29 59.83 24.09
CA HIS A 133 -9.79 58.51 24.41
C HIS A 133 -9.28 58.07 25.78
N ASP A 134 -10.15 57.41 26.56
CA ASP A 134 -9.84 56.97 27.92
C ASP A 134 -9.13 55.61 27.91
N TYR A 135 -8.09 55.51 28.77
CA TYR A 135 -7.30 54.31 28.97
C TYR A 135 -7.19 54.01 30.46
N THR A 136 -7.18 52.74 30.81
CA THR A 136 -6.98 52.25 32.18
C THR A 136 -5.60 51.60 32.31
N TYR A 137 -4.88 51.91 33.39
CA TYR A 137 -3.66 51.20 33.75
C TYR A 137 -4.00 49.78 34.16
N VAL A 138 -3.43 48.79 33.49
CA VAL A 138 -3.60 47.38 33.83
C VAL A 138 -2.25 46.69 34.03
N LYS A 139 -2.21 45.75 34.98
CA LYS A 139 -1.09 44.83 35.18
C LYS A 139 -1.48 43.46 34.66
N VAL A 140 -0.74 42.98 33.66
CA VAL A 140 -1.06 41.73 32.97
C VAL A 140 0.07 40.76 33.20
N LYS A 141 -0.28 39.56 33.65
CA LYS A 141 0.67 38.49 33.89
C LYS A 141 0.76 37.62 32.65
N ASP A 142 1.96 37.38 32.14
CA ASP A 142 2.19 36.43 31.05
C ASP A 142 2.15 34.97 31.55
N ASP A 143 2.31 34.03 30.62
CA ASP A 143 2.34 32.59 30.87
C ASP A 143 3.61 32.09 31.59
N LYS A 144 4.72 32.85 31.52
CA LYS A 144 5.94 32.66 32.33
C LYS A 144 5.78 33.17 33.76
N GLY A 145 4.78 34.00 33.99
CA GLY A 145 4.41 34.59 35.26
C GLY A 145 5.06 35.94 35.56
N GLU A 146 5.62 36.62 34.57
CA GLU A 146 6.10 37.99 34.66
C GLU A 146 4.95 38.99 34.48
N PHE A 147 5.05 40.15 35.14
CA PHE A 147 4.05 41.20 35.06
C PHE A 147 4.49 42.29 34.11
N HIS A 148 3.59 42.65 33.20
CA HIS A 148 3.75 43.73 32.24
C HIS A 148 2.67 44.78 32.48
N ASN A 149 3.03 46.05 32.32
CA ASN A 149 2.15 47.17 32.63
C ASN A 149 1.73 47.86 31.33
N TYR A 150 0.43 48.07 31.14
CA TYR A 150 -0.11 48.69 29.93
C TYR A 150 -1.18 49.72 30.26
N TRP A 151 -1.25 50.76 29.43
CA TRP A 151 -2.45 51.56 29.24
C TRP A 151 -3.35 50.85 28.23
N VAL A 152 -4.53 50.41 28.65
CA VAL A 152 -5.50 49.71 27.78
C VAL A 152 -6.75 50.54 27.59
N ARG A 153 -7.16 50.66 26.32
CA ARG A 153 -8.29 51.48 25.89
C ARG A 153 -9.61 50.99 26.46
N ASP A 154 -10.50 51.93 26.78
CA ASP A 154 -11.79 51.60 27.40
C ASP A 154 -12.61 50.60 26.57
N GLY A 155 -13.18 49.62 27.27
CA GLY A 155 -13.89 48.46 26.71
C GLY A 155 -13.02 47.38 26.04
N TYR A 156 -11.69 47.47 26.09
CA TYR A 156 -10.79 46.36 25.72
C TYR A 156 -10.15 45.72 26.94
N THR A 157 -9.75 44.47 26.78
CA THR A 157 -8.85 43.75 27.68
C THR A 157 -7.72 43.14 26.87
N ILE A 158 -6.57 42.88 27.48
CA ILE A 158 -5.45 42.23 26.80
C ILE A 158 -4.99 40.98 27.55
N THR A 159 -4.41 40.05 26.81
CA THR A 159 -3.66 38.90 27.33
C THR A 159 -2.27 38.88 26.70
N ILE A 160 -1.32 38.25 27.40
CA ILE A 160 0.08 38.16 26.97
C ILE A 160 0.48 36.70 27.00
N VAL A 161 1.06 36.22 25.90
CA VAL A 161 1.50 34.84 25.71
C VAL A 161 2.93 34.85 25.19
N ASP A 162 3.80 34.01 25.75
CA ASP A 162 5.15 33.82 25.23
C ASP A 162 5.10 33.05 23.91
N HIS A 163 5.46 33.71 22.83
CA HIS A 163 5.38 33.15 21.49
C HIS A 163 6.37 33.85 20.54
N PRO A 164 7.64 33.43 20.51
CA PRO A 164 8.63 34.00 19.60
C PRO A 164 8.17 33.77 18.15
N ARG A 165 8.06 34.84 17.36
CA ARG A 165 7.56 34.79 15.97
C ARG A 165 8.67 34.69 14.93
N TYR A 166 9.90 35.05 15.31
CA TYR A 166 11.05 35.03 14.40
C TYR A 166 12.36 34.85 15.16
N ASP A 167 13.33 34.25 14.47
CA ASP A 167 14.72 34.19 14.91
C ASP A 167 15.57 35.13 14.05
N ALA A 168 16.28 36.05 14.69
CA ALA A 168 17.23 36.93 14.03
C ALA A 168 18.48 36.13 13.62
N VAL A 169 19.08 36.43 12.45
CA VAL A 169 20.29 35.73 11.99
C VAL A 169 21.48 36.05 12.91
N ASP A 170 22.42 35.11 13.08
CA ASP A 170 23.63 35.27 13.89
C ASP A 170 24.31 36.62 13.66
N GLY A 171 24.38 37.45 14.72
CA GLY A 171 24.99 38.79 14.70
C GLY A 171 24.03 39.97 14.59
N SER A 172 22.73 39.74 14.35
CA SER A 172 21.67 40.73 14.61
C SER A 172 21.10 40.53 16.01
N ASP A 173 20.86 41.60 16.76
CA ASP A 173 20.30 41.52 18.12
C ASP A 173 18.98 40.74 18.04
N ALA A 174 18.86 39.66 18.81
CA ALA A 174 17.61 38.90 18.96
C ALA A 174 16.51 39.82 19.52
N PRO A 175 15.21 39.52 19.29
CA PRO A 175 14.14 40.31 19.88
C PRO A 175 14.28 40.33 21.41
N ASP A 176 14.13 41.50 22.01
CA ASP A 176 14.28 41.71 23.47
C ASP A 176 13.14 41.03 24.24
N ASN A 177 11.97 41.01 23.60
CA ASN A 177 10.76 40.40 24.11
C ASN A 177 10.34 39.26 23.19
N THR A 178 9.86 38.16 23.76
CA THR A 178 9.38 36.98 23.02
C THR A 178 7.87 36.79 23.14
N TYR A 179 7.19 37.66 23.87
CA TYR A 179 5.75 37.59 24.08
C TYR A 179 4.96 38.33 23.01
N VAL A 180 3.67 38.01 22.95
CA VAL A 180 2.67 38.55 22.04
C VAL A 180 1.48 39.04 22.84
N ILE A 181 0.99 40.23 22.50
CA ILE A 181 -0.29 40.75 23.02
C ILE A 181 -1.43 40.23 22.14
N ASN A 182 -2.51 39.78 22.76
CA ASN A 182 -3.83 39.61 22.13
C ASN A 182 -4.85 40.49 22.83
N ALA A 183 -5.65 41.22 22.05
CA ALA A 183 -6.70 42.08 22.56
C ALA A 183 -8.07 41.41 22.44
N THR A 184 -8.91 41.51 23.47
CA THR A 184 -10.31 41.08 23.43
C THR A 184 -11.20 42.30 23.50
N LYS A 185 -12.14 42.40 22.57
CA LYS A 185 -13.11 43.50 22.53
C LYS A 185 -14.35 43.14 23.36
N ASN A 186 -14.75 44.04 24.26
CA ASN A 186 -15.96 43.88 25.06
C ASN A 186 -17.11 44.76 24.53
N ASP A 187 -18.31 44.50 25.02
CA ASP A 187 -19.50 45.29 24.67
C ASP A 187 -19.30 46.77 25.03
N GLY A 188 -19.54 47.66 24.06
CA GLY A 188 -19.40 49.11 24.25
C GLY A 188 -17.97 49.63 24.14
N ALA A 189 -17.02 48.84 23.63
CA ALA A 189 -15.66 49.28 23.38
C ALA A 189 -15.58 50.52 22.48
N ASP A 190 -14.63 51.40 22.80
CA ASP A 190 -14.36 52.59 22.02
C ASP A 190 -13.48 52.27 20.81
N ASP A 191 -14.11 52.00 19.66
CA ASP A 191 -13.41 51.74 18.40
C ASP A 191 -12.98 53.02 17.66
N SER A 192 -13.42 54.21 18.10
CA SER A 192 -13.36 55.43 17.30
C SER A 192 -11.92 55.88 17.07
N GLY A 193 -11.47 55.98 15.82
CA GLY A 193 -10.10 56.43 15.54
C GLY A 193 -9.01 55.39 15.83
N LEU A 194 -9.37 54.16 16.22
CA LEU A 194 -8.42 53.06 16.26
C LEU A 194 -7.87 52.78 14.86
N ILE A 195 -6.55 52.59 14.79
CA ILE A 195 -5.95 52.04 13.59
C ILE A 195 -6.11 50.53 13.60
N SER A 196 -6.59 49.98 12.49
CA SER A 196 -6.71 48.54 12.29
C SER A 196 -6.55 48.13 10.84
N SER A 197 -6.26 46.85 10.65
CA SER A 197 -6.21 46.16 9.35
C SER A 197 -6.88 44.81 9.48
N SER A 198 -7.59 44.37 8.44
CA SER A 198 -8.08 42.98 8.34
C SER A 198 -7.10 42.18 7.51
N GLU A 199 -6.46 41.19 8.11
CA GLU A 199 -5.31 40.52 7.49
C GLU A 199 -5.29 39.03 7.86
N ALA A 200 -4.51 38.25 7.11
CA ALA A 200 -4.31 36.82 7.32
C ALA A 200 -2.85 36.53 7.65
N VAL A 201 -2.54 36.39 8.93
CA VAL A 201 -1.20 36.04 9.40
C VAL A 201 -0.98 34.54 9.22
N ILE A 202 0.10 34.18 8.53
CA ILE A 202 0.49 32.80 8.26
C ILE A 202 1.87 32.59 8.88
N THR A 203 1.98 31.56 9.72
CA THR A 203 3.22 31.18 10.42
C THR A 203 3.38 29.66 10.42
N ASP A 204 4.58 29.18 10.70
CA ASP A 204 4.81 27.75 10.88
C ASP A 204 4.20 27.24 12.20
N ASP A 205 3.44 26.15 12.13
CA ASP A 205 2.93 25.43 13.27
C ASP A 205 3.92 24.34 13.69
N THR A 206 4.81 24.68 14.60
CA THR A 206 5.84 23.76 15.11
C THR A 206 5.27 22.59 15.91
N ASN A 207 4.01 22.66 16.35
CA ASN A 207 3.33 21.58 17.09
C ASN A 207 2.65 20.58 16.16
N HIS A 208 2.29 20.98 14.94
CA HIS A 208 1.65 20.13 13.93
C HIS A 208 2.57 19.94 12.72
N THR A 209 3.35 18.86 12.74
CA THR A 209 4.33 18.53 11.70
C THR A 209 3.93 17.27 10.90
N THR A 210 4.55 17.08 9.73
CA THR A 210 4.46 15.82 8.97
C THR A 210 5.22 14.69 9.67
N LEU A 211 5.14 13.45 9.17
CA LEU A 211 5.88 12.32 9.73
C LEU A 211 7.40 12.53 9.67
N THR A 212 7.87 13.39 8.76
CA THR A 212 9.28 13.77 8.68
C THR A 212 9.64 15.10 9.33
N GLY A 213 8.74 15.65 10.14
CA GLY A 213 9.02 16.80 10.98
C GLY A 213 8.92 18.15 10.28
N ASN A 214 8.39 18.21 9.06
CA ASN A 214 8.15 19.49 8.39
C ASN A 214 6.91 20.16 9.02
N PRO A 215 7.00 21.41 9.49
CA PRO A 215 5.84 22.11 10.05
C PRO A 215 4.77 22.38 8.97
N LEU A 216 3.51 22.38 9.40
CA LEU A 216 2.39 22.83 8.58
C LEU A 216 2.12 24.31 8.86
N ASN A 217 1.33 24.98 8.02
CA ASN A 217 1.01 26.39 8.25
C ASN A 217 -0.12 26.54 9.29
N GLN A 218 0.11 27.40 10.28
CA GLN A 218 -0.93 28.02 11.09
C GLN A 218 -1.44 29.26 10.36
N ILE A 219 -2.78 29.41 10.31
CA ILE A 219 -3.43 30.52 9.62
C ILE A 219 -4.34 31.25 10.60
N ASP A 220 -4.02 32.50 10.85
CA ASP A 220 -4.76 33.41 11.71
C ASP A 220 -5.30 34.57 10.88
N ALA A 221 -6.54 34.43 10.43
CA ALA A 221 -7.27 35.50 9.76
C ALA A 221 -8.13 36.27 10.76
N GLY A 222 -8.06 37.60 10.74
CA GLY A 222 -8.82 38.42 11.67
C GLY A 222 -8.62 39.91 11.50
N MET A 223 -9.16 40.68 12.45
CA MET A 223 -8.84 42.09 12.58
C MET A 223 -7.65 42.26 13.51
N TYR A 224 -6.72 43.12 13.10
CA TYR A 224 -5.54 43.48 13.85
C TYR A 224 -5.58 44.97 14.19
N GLY A 225 -5.37 45.32 15.45
CA GLY A 225 -5.32 46.70 15.93
C GLY A 225 -3.96 47.05 16.50
N GLY A 226 -3.75 48.32 16.82
CA GLY A 226 -2.52 48.79 17.45
C GLY A 226 -2.34 48.28 18.88
N ALA A 227 -1.25 47.56 19.16
CA ALA A 227 -0.73 47.39 20.53
C ALA A 227 0.79 47.47 20.50
N VAL A 228 1.37 48.30 21.38
CA VAL A 228 2.82 48.55 21.40
C VAL A 228 3.48 48.18 22.73
N ASN A 229 4.59 47.44 22.65
CA ASN A 229 5.44 46.99 23.76
C ASN A 229 6.43 48.05 24.26
N THR A 230 6.31 49.28 23.77
CA THR A 230 7.03 50.47 24.26
C THR A 230 6.02 51.56 24.63
N GLY A 231 6.45 52.59 25.34
CA GLY A 231 5.56 53.71 25.65
C GLY A 231 5.20 54.60 24.48
N SER A 232 5.73 54.32 23.28
CA SER A 232 5.52 55.12 22.09
C SER A 232 5.13 54.27 20.87
N PRO A 233 4.01 54.57 20.20
CA PRO A 233 3.54 53.82 19.03
C PRO A 233 4.24 54.21 17.72
N VAL A 234 5.21 55.13 17.76
CA VAL A 234 5.84 55.69 16.57
C VAL A 234 6.77 54.66 15.91
N THR A 235 6.92 54.77 14.59
CA THR A 235 7.79 53.92 13.76
C THR A 235 8.95 54.76 13.19
N PRO A 236 9.96 55.13 13.99
CA PRO A 236 11.04 56.00 13.53
C PRO A 236 12.11 55.19 12.79
N LYS A 237 12.92 55.87 11.96
CA LYS A 237 14.10 55.28 11.30
C LYS A 237 15.13 54.72 12.29
N SER A 238 15.15 55.26 13.51
CA SER A 238 16.06 54.87 14.59
C SER A 238 15.63 53.59 15.34
N TYR A 239 14.52 52.96 14.95
CA TYR A 239 14.05 51.71 15.54
C TYR A 239 14.51 50.52 14.69
N ASN A 240 14.59 49.32 15.29
CA ASN A 240 15.00 48.10 14.59
C ASN A 240 13.80 47.49 13.85
N TYR A 241 14.00 47.11 12.60
CA TYR A 241 12.99 46.46 11.76
C TYR A 241 13.60 45.22 11.13
N TYR A 242 12.97 44.08 11.33
CA TYR A 242 13.49 42.79 10.88
C TYR A 242 12.72 42.30 9.66
N ILE A 243 13.43 42.11 8.56
CA ILE A 243 12.90 41.50 7.34
C ILE A 243 13.65 40.20 7.04
N ASN A 244 12.94 39.18 6.55
CA ASN A 244 13.58 37.96 6.07
C ASN A 244 14.21 38.21 4.69
N ASP A 245 15.50 38.54 4.67
CA ASP A 245 16.18 39.02 3.47
C ASP A 245 16.41 37.89 2.45
N ASN A 246 15.53 37.81 1.44
CA ASN A 246 15.47 36.76 0.42
C ASN A 246 15.48 35.32 0.99
N GLY A 247 14.83 35.08 2.12
CA GLY A 247 14.80 33.75 2.75
C GLY A 247 16.08 33.36 3.50
N ASN A 248 17.03 34.28 3.66
CA ASN A 248 18.30 34.02 4.37
C ASN A 248 18.25 34.40 5.87
N GLY A 249 17.06 34.40 6.45
CA GLY A 249 16.79 34.74 7.84
C GLY A 249 16.46 36.23 8.08
N TYR A 250 15.93 36.52 9.26
CA TYR A 250 15.49 37.85 9.65
C TYR A 250 16.67 38.76 10.04
N ARG A 251 16.87 39.83 9.25
CA ARG A 251 17.93 40.82 9.44
C ARG A 251 17.36 42.18 9.78
N ASP A 252 18.03 42.88 10.68
CA ASP A 252 17.72 44.27 10.99
C ASP A 252 18.09 45.19 9.82
N VAL A 253 17.12 45.98 9.37
CA VAL A 253 17.25 47.04 8.36
C VAL A 253 16.91 48.43 8.91
N GLY A 254 16.77 48.52 10.23
CA GLY A 254 16.49 49.74 10.99
C GLY A 254 17.71 50.33 11.69
N LYS A 255 17.48 51.33 12.54
CA LYS A 255 18.47 51.94 13.45
C LYS A 255 19.82 52.24 12.76
N ASP A 256 20.90 51.59 13.19
CA ASP A 256 22.27 51.80 12.68
C ASP A 256 22.47 51.15 11.30
N HIS A 257 21.55 50.27 10.89
CA HIS A 257 21.48 49.61 9.58
C HIS A 257 20.52 50.30 8.60
N TRP A 258 19.89 51.41 9.02
CA TRP A 258 18.96 52.15 8.16
C TRP A 258 19.67 52.69 6.92
N SER A 259 19.06 52.44 5.75
CA SER A 259 19.56 52.93 4.47
C SER A 259 18.39 53.26 3.54
N SER A 260 18.55 54.30 2.72
CA SER A 260 17.62 54.63 1.63
C SER A 260 17.56 53.56 0.53
N THR A 261 18.45 52.57 0.57
CA THR A 261 18.38 51.39 -0.29
C THR A 261 17.40 50.34 0.23
N ASN A 262 17.22 50.24 1.55
CA ASN A 262 16.42 49.22 2.23
C ASN A 262 14.99 49.69 2.50
N PHE A 263 14.76 51.01 2.51
CA PHE A 263 13.44 51.60 2.52
C PHE A 263 13.39 52.77 1.54
N LYS A 264 12.48 52.71 0.57
CA LYS A 264 12.33 53.75 -0.46
C LYS A 264 10.94 54.37 -0.38
N ALA A 265 10.88 55.69 -0.45
CA ALA A 265 9.64 56.41 -0.63
C ALA A 265 8.89 55.93 -1.87
N VAL A 266 7.57 55.95 -1.81
CA VAL A 266 6.72 55.63 -2.95
C VAL A 266 5.75 56.76 -3.24
N TYR A 267 5.38 56.86 -4.51
CA TYR A 267 4.46 57.86 -5.05
C TYR A 267 3.30 57.15 -5.70
N GLN A 268 2.08 57.52 -5.30
CA GLN A 268 0.88 57.03 -5.95
C GLN A 268 0.78 57.61 -7.36
N GLN A 269 0.61 56.73 -8.33
CA GLN A 269 0.48 57.03 -9.74
C GLN A 269 -0.99 57.30 -10.10
N SER A 270 -1.23 57.86 -11.28
CA SER A 270 -2.59 58.19 -11.74
C SER A 270 -3.52 57.00 -11.96
N ASP A 271 -2.96 55.80 -12.10
CA ASP A 271 -3.72 54.55 -12.21
C ASP A 271 -4.00 53.89 -10.84
N GLY A 272 -3.59 54.53 -9.75
CA GLY A 272 -3.73 54.03 -8.38
C GLY A 272 -2.61 53.09 -7.93
N THR A 273 -1.63 52.77 -8.78
CA THR A 273 -0.45 51.99 -8.40
C THR A 273 0.55 52.83 -7.61
N TYR A 274 1.51 52.18 -6.95
CA TYR A 274 2.58 52.85 -6.22
C TYR A 274 3.93 52.59 -6.88
N ASN A 275 4.76 53.61 -7.02
CA ASN A 275 6.07 53.51 -7.65
C ASN A 275 7.14 54.27 -6.86
N THR A 276 8.38 53.78 -6.82
CA THR A 276 9.48 54.44 -6.11
C THR A 276 9.93 55.77 -6.74
N MET A 277 9.44 56.11 -7.93
CA MET A 277 9.70 57.37 -8.61
C MET A 277 8.38 58.05 -8.99
N GLU A 278 8.32 59.37 -8.87
CA GLU A 278 7.12 60.16 -9.18
C GLU A 278 6.74 60.09 -10.68
N ASP A 279 7.72 59.92 -11.57
CA ASP A 279 7.50 59.81 -13.02
C ASP A 279 7.11 58.39 -13.49
N GLY A 280 6.98 57.44 -12.56
CA GLY A 280 6.64 56.04 -12.84
C GLY A 280 7.78 55.20 -13.43
N SER A 281 8.99 55.76 -13.60
CA SER A 281 10.15 55.04 -14.15
C SER A 281 10.82 54.08 -13.15
N GLY A 282 10.43 54.17 -11.88
CA GLY A 282 10.97 53.36 -10.80
C GLY A 282 10.32 51.97 -10.70
N THR A 283 10.44 51.36 -9.52
CA THR A 283 9.89 50.03 -9.26
C THR A 283 8.47 50.15 -8.75
N THR A 284 7.54 49.40 -9.35
CA THR A 284 6.16 49.30 -8.87
C THR A 284 6.10 48.47 -7.60
N VAL A 285 5.32 48.93 -6.62
CA VAL A 285 5.13 48.30 -5.32
C VAL A 285 3.64 48.00 -5.11
N SER A 286 3.33 46.83 -4.54
CA SER A 286 1.98 46.45 -4.14
C SER A 286 1.49 47.29 -2.96
N SER A 287 0.19 47.60 -2.90
CA SER A 287 -0.43 48.29 -1.75
C SER A 287 -0.22 47.56 -0.42
N GLU A 288 -0.07 46.24 -0.47
CA GLU A 288 0.14 45.37 0.70
C GLU A 288 1.55 45.46 1.27
N ASN A 289 2.51 45.97 0.50
CA ASN A 289 3.91 46.11 0.91
C ASN A 289 4.28 47.58 1.20
N LEU A 290 3.27 48.40 1.51
CA LEU A 290 3.43 49.79 1.89
C LEU A 290 3.52 49.94 3.39
N TYR A 291 4.47 50.76 3.84
CA TYR A 291 4.68 51.08 5.24
C TYR A 291 5.00 52.56 5.40
N VAL A 292 4.70 53.11 6.57
CA VAL A 292 5.02 54.48 6.94
C VAL A 292 6.08 54.46 8.03
N ILE A 293 7.27 54.95 7.68
CA ILE A 293 8.39 55.03 8.61
C ILE A 293 8.80 56.49 8.70
N ASP A 294 8.88 57.03 9.92
CA ASP A 294 9.24 58.43 10.17
C ASP A 294 8.36 59.42 9.38
N GLY A 295 7.07 59.11 9.29
CA GLY A 295 6.05 59.89 8.57
C GLY A 295 6.09 59.77 7.04
N GLU A 296 7.02 59.00 6.49
CA GLU A 296 7.23 58.84 5.04
C GLU A 296 6.64 57.51 4.56
N LEU A 297 5.73 57.58 3.57
CA LEU A 297 5.17 56.38 2.94
C LEU A 297 6.20 55.77 1.97
N GLY A 298 6.48 54.49 2.14
CA GLY A 298 7.48 53.79 1.38
C GLY A 298 7.30 52.28 1.41
N ALA A 299 8.33 51.58 0.97
CA ALA A 299 8.37 50.12 0.94
C ALA A 299 9.77 49.62 1.27
N PHE A 300 9.83 48.44 1.90
CA PHE A 300 11.09 47.77 2.18
C PHE A 300 11.65 47.08 0.95
N PHE A 301 12.97 46.99 0.89
CA PHE A 301 13.73 46.35 -0.18
C PHE A 301 14.75 45.40 0.42
N ASN A 302 14.91 44.25 -0.24
CA ASN A 302 15.92 43.26 0.08
C ASN A 302 17.33 43.78 -0.22
N SER A 303 18.36 43.14 0.34
CA SER A 303 19.76 43.54 0.15
C SER A 303 20.23 43.48 -1.31
N ASN A 304 19.60 42.62 -2.13
CA ASN A 304 19.83 42.52 -3.58
C ASN A 304 19.11 43.62 -4.41
N GLY A 305 18.35 44.50 -3.77
CA GLY A 305 17.63 45.61 -4.40
C GLY A 305 16.25 45.28 -4.94
N THR A 306 15.74 44.05 -4.75
CA THR A 306 14.35 43.69 -5.06
C THR A 306 13.38 44.20 -4.00
N VAL A 307 12.11 44.42 -4.37
CA VAL A 307 11.05 44.82 -3.41
C VAL A 307 10.84 43.68 -2.42
N TYR A 308 10.78 44.00 -1.13
CA TYR A 308 10.40 43.04 -0.11
C TYR A 308 8.93 42.64 -0.31
N ASP A 309 8.69 41.34 -0.39
CA ASP A 309 7.37 40.79 -0.61
C ASP A 309 6.95 39.98 0.62
N LYS A 310 6.10 40.58 1.47
CA LYS A 310 5.70 39.95 2.74
C LYS A 310 5.01 38.60 2.54
N ASP A 311 4.38 38.42 1.38
CA ASP A 311 3.65 37.20 1.05
C ASP A 311 4.60 36.02 0.74
N LYS A 312 5.86 36.31 0.40
CA LYS A 312 6.91 35.30 0.14
C LYS A 312 7.92 35.18 1.27
N GLN A 313 8.14 36.26 1.98
CA GLN A 313 9.25 36.43 2.92
C GLN A 313 8.76 36.54 4.37
N GLY A 314 7.44 36.47 4.61
CA GLY A 314 6.84 36.62 5.92
C GLY A 314 6.61 38.08 6.31
N TYR A 315 6.28 38.32 7.58
CA TYR A 315 5.98 39.65 8.09
C TYR A 315 7.24 40.42 8.49
N ILE A 316 7.10 41.75 8.58
CA ILE A 316 8.14 42.61 9.15
C ILE A 316 7.94 42.66 10.67
N TYR A 317 9.00 42.37 11.41
CA TYR A 317 8.94 42.36 12.87
C TYR A 317 9.70 43.54 13.48
N GLY A 318 9.21 44.03 14.62
CA GLY A 318 9.92 44.98 15.47
C GLY A 318 10.78 44.29 16.52
N TYR A 319 11.66 45.05 17.17
CA TYR A 319 12.56 44.57 18.22
C TYR A 319 11.87 43.84 19.38
N ASN A 320 10.58 44.14 19.64
CA ASN A 320 9.82 43.52 20.73
C ASN A 320 8.87 42.40 20.26
N ASN A 321 9.20 41.68 19.17
CA ASN A 321 8.38 40.57 18.65
C ASN A 321 6.97 40.99 18.16
N GLU A 322 6.85 42.25 17.77
CA GLU A 322 5.63 42.87 17.24
C GLU A 322 5.60 42.78 15.72
N ILE A 323 4.42 42.66 15.12
CA ILE A 323 4.27 42.68 13.66
C ILE A 323 4.02 44.13 13.23
N LEU A 324 4.78 44.62 12.25
CA LEU A 324 4.49 45.89 11.60
C LEU A 324 3.41 45.69 10.54
N MET A 325 2.27 46.33 10.71
CA MET A 325 1.19 46.37 9.72
C MET A 325 0.92 47.81 9.28
N THR A 326 0.09 47.95 8.25
CA THR A 326 -0.30 49.26 7.73
C THR A 326 -1.82 49.36 7.68
N GLY A 327 -2.34 50.40 8.31
CA GLY A 327 -3.76 50.76 8.30
C GLY A 327 -3.99 52.05 7.53
N ARG A 328 -5.25 52.32 7.21
CA ARG A 328 -5.68 53.60 6.63
C ARG A 328 -6.73 54.24 7.51
N ASP A 329 -6.65 55.56 7.66
CA ASP A 329 -7.74 56.32 8.26
C ASP A 329 -8.91 56.53 7.27
N GLU A 330 -9.98 57.17 7.74
CA GLU A 330 -11.17 57.49 6.93
C GLU A 330 -10.85 58.39 5.73
N ASN A 331 -9.75 59.14 5.78
CA ASN A 331 -9.28 60.03 4.72
C ASN A 331 -8.33 59.33 3.72
N GLY A 332 -8.06 58.04 3.91
CA GLY A 332 -7.16 57.25 3.06
C GLY A 332 -5.67 57.50 3.34
N LYS A 333 -5.33 58.18 4.44
CA LYS A 333 -3.96 58.41 4.88
C LYS A 333 -3.41 57.13 5.51
N TYR A 334 -2.18 56.78 5.15
CA TYR A 334 -1.53 55.57 5.63
C TYR A 334 -0.83 55.79 6.96
N TYR A 335 -0.81 54.74 7.77
CA TYR A 335 -0.13 54.71 9.05
C TYR A 335 0.39 53.29 9.25
N SER A 336 1.66 53.14 9.64
CA SER A 336 2.14 51.86 10.15
C SER A 336 1.96 51.77 11.65
N PHE A 337 1.65 50.57 12.12
CA PHE A 337 1.40 50.30 13.52
C PHE A 337 1.88 48.91 13.92
N TRP A 338 2.17 48.76 15.21
CA TRP A 338 2.49 47.48 15.83
C TRP A 338 1.20 46.71 16.11
N ALA A 339 1.06 45.55 15.47
CA ALA A 339 -0.21 44.86 15.36
C ALA A 339 -0.40 43.78 16.44
N THR A 340 -1.60 43.78 17.02
CA THR A 340 -2.15 42.70 17.85
C THR A 340 -3.44 42.17 17.23
N LYS A 341 -3.71 40.88 17.41
CA LYS A 341 -4.98 40.28 17.01
C LYS A 341 -6.09 40.77 17.93
N ILE A 342 -7.23 41.14 17.35
CA ILE A 342 -8.44 41.49 18.07
C ILE A 342 -9.38 40.29 18.05
N ASP A 343 -9.58 39.69 19.21
CA ASP A 343 -10.58 38.67 19.46
C ASP A 343 -11.95 39.34 19.62
N ASP A 344 -12.66 39.44 18.49
CA ASP A 344 -14.07 39.85 18.43
C ASP A 344 -14.84 38.83 17.55
N PRO A 345 -15.65 37.94 18.14
CA PRO A 345 -16.40 36.94 17.37
C PRO A 345 -17.50 37.55 16.48
N ASN A 346 -17.84 38.83 16.68
CA ASN A 346 -18.83 39.55 15.88
C ASN A 346 -18.19 40.52 14.87
N ALA A 347 -16.86 40.62 14.83
CA ALA A 347 -16.15 41.48 13.90
C ALA A 347 -16.42 41.05 12.45
N SER A 348 -16.72 42.02 11.60
CA SER A 348 -16.84 41.77 10.17
C SER A 348 -15.50 41.95 9.49
N MET A 349 -15.03 40.92 8.80
CA MET A 349 -13.86 41.00 7.93
C MET A 349 -14.17 41.66 6.56
N SER A 350 -15.15 42.57 6.49
CA SER A 350 -15.65 43.16 5.24
C SER A 350 -14.56 43.77 4.35
N ASN A 351 -13.41 44.13 4.95
CA ASN A 351 -12.30 44.79 4.28
C ASN A 351 -11.14 43.85 3.95
N MET A 352 -11.25 42.53 4.20
CA MET A 352 -10.22 41.57 3.79
C MET A 352 -10.05 41.61 2.28
N THR A 353 -8.82 41.76 1.81
CA THR A 353 -8.56 41.88 0.38
C THR A 353 -8.66 40.51 -0.30
N MET A 354 -8.87 40.49 -1.62
CA MET A 354 -8.74 39.24 -2.40
C MET A 354 -7.33 38.65 -2.28
N GLY A 355 -6.31 39.52 -2.14
CA GLY A 355 -4.94 39.08 -1.89
C GLY A 355 -4.82 38.28 -0.60
N ASP A 356 -5.41 38.75 0.50
CA ASP A 356 -5.38 38.02 1.78
C ASP A 356 -6.17 36.71 1.71
N HIS A 357 -7.28 36.69 0.98
CA HIS A 357 -7.99 35.44 0.70
C HIS A 357 -7.11 34.44 -0.07
N GLU A 358 -6.45 34.90 -1.13
CA GLU A 358 -5.55 34.07 -1.93
C GLU A 358 -4.36 33.57 -1.10
N LYS A 359 -3.82 34.37 -0.19
CA LYS A 359 -2.79 33.95 0.77
C LYS A 359 -3.24 32.79 1.64
N ILE A 360 -4.44 32.88 2.23
CA ILE A 360 -5.03 31.78 3.02
C ILE A 360 -5.11 30.51 2.17
N VAL A 361 -5.63 30.62 0.94
CA VAL A 361 -5.77 29.47 0.03
C VAL A 361 -4.41 28.88 -0.33
N ASN A 362 -3.40 29.71 -0.59
CA ASN A 362 -2.05 29.28 -0.92
C ASN A 362 -1.37 28.60 0.27
N ALA A 363 -1.49 29.14 1.48
CA ALA A 363 -0.98 28.52 2.70
C ALA A 363 -1.62 27.14 2.97
N LEU A 364 -2.91 26.99 2.66
CA LEU A 364 -3.60 25.70 2.71
C LEU A 364 -3.04 24.73 1.65
N HIS A 365 -2.81 25.19 0.42
CA HIS A 365 -2.17 24.38 -0.62
C HIS A 365 -0.77 23.94 -0.20
N ASP A 366 0.04 24.84 0.35
CA ASP A 366 1.38 24.53 0.81
C ASP A 366 1.37 23.48 1.92
N SER A 367 0.48 23.60 2.91
CA SER A 367 0.34 22.57 3.94
C SER A 367 -0.06 21.21 3.37
N ILE A 368 -0.93 21.20 2.35
CA ILE A 368 -1.32 19.96 1.66
C ILE A 368 -0.12 19.36 0.91
N TYR A 369 0.65 20.17 0.20
CA TYR A 369 1.81 19.69 -0.56
C TYR A 369 2.94 19.23 0.36
N THR A 370 3.18 19.93 1.46
CA THR A 370 4.11 19.53 2.52
C THR A 370 3.70 18.17 3.10
N ALA A 371 2.42 17.96 3.42
CA ALA A 371 1.92 16.66 3.87
C ALA A 371 2.05 15.55 2.81
N GLN A 372 1.80 15.86 1.54
CA GLN A 372 2.03 14.93 0.41
C GLN A 372 3.51 14.60 0.21
N GLY A 373 4.43 15.39 0.76
CA GLY A 373 5.85 15.08 0.74
C GLY A 373 6.18 13.72 1.34
N ASP A 374 5.35 13.26 2.29
CA ASP A 374 5.48 11.95 2.93
C ASP A 374 4.93 10.78 2.11
N ASP A 375 4.16 11.05 1.07
CA ASP A 375 3.60 10.01 0.23
C ASP A 375 4.71 9.25 -0.52
N ILE A 376 4.52 7.94 -0.69
CA ILE A 376 5.43 7.11 -1.48
C ILE A 376 5.20 7.38 -2.96
N LYS A 377 6.18 8.01 -3.60
CA LYS A 377 6.21 8.31 -5.04
C LYS A 377 6.54 7.07 -5.87
N LYS A 378 7.51 6.26 -5.42
CA LYS A 378 7.90 5.01 -6.10
C LYS A 378 8.40 3.95 -5.12
N ILE A 379 8.24 2.70 -5.52
CA ILE A 379 8.94 1.56 -4.94
C ILE A 379 10.12 1.28 -5.87
N ASP A 380 11.34 1.39 -5.35
CA ASP A 380 12.56 1.14 -6.10
C ASP A 380 13.06 -0.28 -5.82
N VAL A 381 13.44 -1.01 -6.86
CA VAL A 381 13.92 -2.39 -6.74
C VAL A 381 15.27 -2.49 -7.44
N VAL A 382 16.31 -2.73 -6.67
CA VAL A 382 17.70 -2.70 -7.15
C VAL A 382 18.33 -4.08 -6.93
N LYS A 383 18.94 -4.63 -7.98
CA LYS A 383 19.73 -5.87 -7.86
C LYS A 383 21.07 -5.59 -7.19
N ALA A 384 21.54 -6.52 -6.37
CA ALA A 384 22.90 -6.44 -5.83
C ALA A 384 23.93 -6.59 -6.95
N GLU A 385 25.06 -5.86 -6.87
CA GLU A 385 26.10 -5.88 -7.90
C GLU A 385 26.69 -7.29 -8.13
N ASN A 386 26.80 -8.06 -7.05
CA ASN A 386 27.30 -9.44 -7.08
C ASN A 386 26.24 -10.46 -7.57
N GLY A 387 25.03 -10.01 -7.92
CA GLY A 387 23.93 -10.86 -8.37
C GLY A 387 23.24 -11.69 -7.28
N ASN A 388 23.72 -11.66 -6.03
CA ASN A 388 23.16 -12.42 -4.91
C ASN A 388 22.18 -11.57 -4.11
N GLY A 389 21.03 -11.29 -4.72
CA GLY A 389 19.92 -10.59 -4.08
C GLY A 389 19.71 -9.17 -4.59
N GLY A 390 19.22 -8.30 -3.71
CA GLY A 390 18.86 -6.93 -4.03
C GLY A 390 18.18 -6.22 -2.87
N THR A 391 17.63 -5.06 -3.18
CA THR A 391 16.93 -4.21 -2.23
C THR A 391 15.56 -3.77 -2.78
N ILE A 392 14.61 -3.56 -1.87
CA ILE A 392 13.34 -2.90 -2.14
C ILE A 392 13.29 -1.64 -1.26
N GLY A 393 13.44 -0.48 -1.89
CA GLY A 393 13.39 0.83 -1.25
C GLY A 393 12.05 1.52 -1.47
N LEU A 394 11.64 2.32 -0.50
CA LEU A 394 10.49 3.23 -0.64
C LEU A 394 11.04 4.64 -0.80
N VAL A 395 10.64 5.32 -1.88
CA VAL A 395 11.05 6.69 -2.16
C VAL A 395 9.86 7.59 -2.02
N ARG A 396 9.98 8.56 -1.12
CA ARG A 396 8.97 9.59 -0.87
C ARG A 396 8.93 10.59 -2.02
N GLN A 397 7.89 11.41 -2.03
CA GLN A 397 7.78 12.50 -2.99
C GLN A 397 8.87 13.56 -2.74
N GLY A 398 9.21 13.81 -1.48
CA GLY A 398 10.28 14.72 -1.06
C GLY A 398 9.74 15.92 -0.29
N ASP A 399 10.62 16.85 0.08
CA ASP A 399 10.22 18.04 0.82
C ASP A 399 9.66 19.09 -0.15
N TRP A 400 8.51 19.68 0.20
CA TRP A 400 7.87 20.72 -0.61
C TRP A 400 8.62 22.05 -0.43
N VAL A 401 9.01 22.67 -1.55
CA VAL A 401 9.59 24.00 -1.60
C VAL A 401 8.59 24.94 -2.28
N SER A 402 7.94 25.79 -1.49
CA SER A 402 6.93 26.75 -1.95
C SER A 402 7.55 28.01 -2.56
N ASP A 403 6.84 28.64 -3.49
CA ASP A 403 7.11 29.99 -4.00
C ASP A 403 6.28 31.10 -3.30
N GLY A 404 5.49 30.74 -2.30
CA GLY A 404 4.57 31.64 -1.56
C GLY A 404 3.26 31.95 -2.30
N GLN A 405 3.05 31.38 -3.49
CA GLN A 405 1.90 31.66 -4.36
C GLN A 405 1.06 30.40 -4.63
N GLY A 406 1.20 29.38 -3.77
CA GLY A 406 0.53 28.10 -3.92
C GLY A 406 1.11 27.22 -5.02
N ASN A 407 2.30 27.57 -5.54
CA ASN A 407 3.08 26.71 -6.43
C ASN A 407 4.45 26.42 -5.80
N GLY A 408 5.21 25.55 -6.45
CA GLY A 408 6.47 25.07 -5.91
C GLY A 408 6.92 23.79 -6.58
N TYR A 409 7.87 23.12 -5.95
CA TYR A 409 8.36 21.82 -6.39
C TYR A 409 8.80 20.97 -5.21
N TYR A 410 8.84 19.65 -5.43
CA TYR A 410 9.40 18.72 -4.45
C TYR A 410 10.91 18.61 -4.65
N GLN A 411 11.67 18.92 -3.61
CA GLN A 411 13.08 18.60 -3.53
C GLN A 411 13.23 17.13 -3.17
N GLU A 412 13.94 16.35 -3.99
CA GLU A 412 14.18 14.94 -3.68
C GLU A 412 15.01 14.81 -2.41
N THR A 413 14.46 14.09 -1.43
CA THR A 413 15.15 13.68 -0.21
C THR A 413 15.77 12.30 -0.40
N ASP A 414 16.71 11.95 0.48
CA ASP A 414 17.24 10.58 0.55
C ASP A 414 16.11 9.54 0.74
N PRO A 415 16.25 8.33 0.18
CA PRO A 415 15.28 7.24 0.35
C PRO A 415 15.02 6.94 1.83
N ILE A 416 13.82 6.46 2.14
CA ILE A 416 13.43 6.17 3.54
C ILE A 416 14.39 5.13 4.14
N PRO A 417 14.97 5.38 5.33
CA PRO A 417 15.70 4.37 6.09
C PRO A 417 14.85 3.12 6.31
N GLY A 418 15.43 1.91 6.22
CA GLY A 418 14.65 0.66 6.27
C GLY A 418 14.38 0.03 4.91
N THR A 419 15.22 0.31 3.90
CA THR A 419 15.25 -0.45 2.65
C THR A 419 15.30 -1.95 2.95
N ILE A 420 14.30 -2.69 2.46
CA ILE A 420 14.24 -4.14 2.65
C ILE A 420 15.38 -4.76 1.85
N THR A 421 16.23 -5.53 2.51
CA THR A 421 17.32 -6.28 1.88
C THR A 421 16.87 -7.70 1.61
N ILE A 422 17.25 -8.24 0.47
CA ILE A 422 16.97 -9.62 0.08
C ILE A 422 18.30 -10.21 -0.38
N ARG A 423 18.76 -11.30 0.23
CA ARG A 423 19.97 -12.01 -0.21
C ARG A 423 19.95 -13.45 0.25
N ASN A 424 20.82 -14.28 -0.31
CA ASN A 424 21.01 -15.62 0.21
C ASN A 424 21.71 -15.57 1.57
N THR A 425 21.43 -16.52 2.46
CA THR A 425 22.24 -16.72 3.67
C THR A 425 23.66 -17.20 3.30
N ASP A 426 24.62 -17.01 4.20
CA ASP A 426 26.04 -17.31 3.93
C ASP A 426 26.28 -18.78 3.52
N ASN A 427 25.52 -19.70 4.14
CA ASN A 427 25.61 -21.15 3.93
C ASN A 427 24.56 -21.69 2.94
N SER A 428 23.80 -20.83 2.27
CA SER A 428 22.71 -21.22 1.36
C SER A 428 23.19 -22.21 0.29
N GLY A 429 22.67 -23.43 0.32
CA GLY A 429 22.98 -24.50 -0.63
C GLY A 429 24.40 -25.09 -0.52
N LYS A 430 25.03 -24.99 0.66
CA LYS A 430 26.38 -25.48 0.96
C LYS A 430 26.36 -26.37 2.21
N ASP A 431 27.36 -27.24 2.35
CA ASP A 431 27.65 -28.01 3.58
C ASP A 431 26.45 -28.78 4.19
N GLY A 432 25.51 -29.21 3.34
CA GLY A 432 24.29 -29.93 3.73
C GLY A 432 23.10 -29.03 4.06
N HIS A 433 23.24 -27.71 3.99
CA HIS A 433 22.16 -26.74 4.22
C HIS A 433 21.39 -26.45 2.93
N ASP A 434 20.07 -26.33 3.07
CA ASP A 434 19.19 -25.90 1.98
C ASP A 434 19.51 -24.47 1.51
N VAL A 435 19.02 -24.13 0.32
CA VAL A 435 19.04 -22.76 -0.17
C VAL A 435 18.10 -21.95 0.70
N ALA A 436 18.56 -20.80 1.18
CA ALA A 436 17.75 -19.97 2.06
C ALA A 436 17.89 -18.49 1.67
N ILE A 437 16.75 -17.82 1.58
CA ILE A 437 16.64 -16.40 1.24
C ILE A 437 16.38 -15.63 2.53
N ARG A 438 17.31 -14.75 2.88
CA ARG A 438 17.21 -13.82 4.00
C ARG A 438 16.52 -12.54 3.54
N PHE A 439 15.54 -12.11 4.35
CA PHE A 439 14.95 -10.79 4.30
C PHE A 439 15.41 -9.98 5.50
N GLY A 440 15.96 -8.80 5.24
CA GLY A 440 16.47 -7.88 6.24
C GLY A 440 16.01 -6.44 6.01
N SER A 441 16.57 -5.53 6.78
CA SER A 441 16.42 -4.10 6.57
C SER A 441 17.72 -3.37 6.94
N ILE A 442 17.99 -2.27 6.25
CA ILE A 442 19.05 -1.34 6.65
C ILE A 442 18.58 -0.53 7.88
N ASP A 443 19.34 -0.54 8.97
CA ASP A 443 19.09 0.30 10.14
C ASP A 443 19.56 1.75 9.92
N GLU A 444 19.37 2.61 10.94
CA GLU A 444 19.76 4.02 10.90
C GLU A 444 21.29 4.22 10.77
N GLU A 445 22.08 3.22 11.12
CA GLU A 445 23.54 3.22 11.07
C GLU A 445 24.07 2.67 9.72
N GLY A 446 23.18 2.24 8.83
CA GLY A 446 23.51 1.69 7.52
C GLY A 446 23.79 0.19 7.51
N ASN A 447 23.56 -0.53 8.62
CA ASN A 447 23.82 -1.97 8.72
C ASN A 447 22.61 -2.78 8.24
N ASP A 448 22.88 -3.85 7.50
CA ASP A 448 21.86 -4.83 7.10
C ASP A 448 21.56 -5.80 8.25
N ILE A 449 20.39 -5.64 8.87
CA ILE A 449 19.89 -6.50 9.96
C ILE A 449 18.92 -7.53 9.41
N GLU A 450 19.15 -8.81 9.72
CA GLU A 450 18.23 -9.90 9.40
C GLU A 450 16.90 -9.76 10.16
N LYS A 451 15.79 -10.00 9.47
CA LYS A 451 14.45 -10.07 10.08
C LYS A 451 13.89 -11.48 10.07
N PHE A 452 13.97 -12.15 8.92
CA PHE A 452 13.59 -13.55 8.79
C PHE A 452 14.24 -14.19 7.57
N THR A 453 14.20 -15.52 7.53
CA THR A 453 14.75 -16.33 6.44
C THR A 453 13.66 -17.27 5.93
N VAL A 454 13.63 -17.48 4.61
CA VAL A 454 12.73 -18.41 3.91
C VAL A 454 13.55 -19.53 3.32
N ASP A 455 13.16 -20.77 3.62
CA ASP A 455 13.73 -21.97 3.00
C ASP A 455 13.25 -22.09 1.55
N ALA A 456 14.19 -22.12 0.61
CA ALA A 456 13.97 -22.25 -0.83
C ALA A 456 14.25 -23.67 -1.35
N GLY A 457 14.46 -24.63 -0.46
CA GLY A 457 14.71 -26.04 -0.76
C GLY A 457 16.17 -26.35 -1.09
N SER A 458 16.45 -27.61 -1.43
CA SER A 458 17.82 -28.06 -1.63
C SER A 458 18.42 -27.60 -2.97
N LYS A 459 19.70 -27.23 -2.96
CA LYS A 459 20.48 -27.02 -4.19
C LYS A 459 20.88 -28.39 -4.77
N VAL A 460 20.44 -28.68 -5.99
CA VAL A 460 20.81 -29.92 -6.71
C VAL A 460 21.75 -29.61 -7.86
N VAL A 461 22.88 -30.31 -7.94
CA VAL A 461 23.85 -30.18 -9.03
C VAL A 461 24.16 -31.57 -9.58
N GLY A 462 23.87 -31.81 -10.86
CA GLY A 462 24.23 -33.06 -11.53
C GLY A 462 25.73 -33.15 -11.76
N LYS A 463 26.29 -34.36 -11.59
CA LYS A 463 27.71 -34.65 -11.76
C LYS A 463 27.94 -35.76 -12.78
N ASN A 464 28.97 -35.59 -13.59
CA ASN A 464 29.52 -36.63 -14.46
C ASN A 464 31.01 -36.80 -14.06
N GLY A 465 31.30 -37.88 -13.33
CA GLY A 465 32.51 -37.97 -12.52
C GLY A 465 32.54 -36.90 -11.43
N ASP A 466 33.67 -36.19 -11.32
CA ASP A 466 33.87 -35.11 -10.33
C ASP A 466 33.39 -33.73 -10.84
N ALA A 467 33.10 -33.61 -12.14
CA ALA A 467 32.72 -32.34 -12.79
C ALA A 467 31.21 -32.10 -12.76
N VAL A 468 30.80 -30.82 -12.85
CA VAL A 468 29.39 -30.45 -13.09
C VAL A 468 29.00 -30.94 -14.47
N ALA A 469 27.92 -31.72 -14.55
CA ALA A 469 27.43 -32.29 -15.80
C ALA A 469 26.84 -31.20 -16.71
N ASN A 470 27.02 -31.37 -18.02
CA ASN A 470 26.34 -30.57 -19.02
C ASN A 470 25.00 -31.20 -19.42
N GLU A 471 24.17 -30.44 -20.13
CA GLU A 471 22.92 -30.96 -20.70
C GLU A 471 23.22 -32.13 -21.66
N GLY A 472 22.53 -33.26 -21.46
CA GLY A 472 22.71 -34.49 -22.25
C GLY A 472 23.74 -35.47 -21.70
N ASP A 473 24.53 -35.09 -20.68
CA ASP A 473 25.46 -36.02 -20.03
C ASP A 473 24.69 -37.09 -19.22
N THR A 474 25.27 -38.29 -19.16
CA THR A 474 24.84 -39.29 -18.17
C THR A 474 25.38 -38.89 -16.80
N LEU A 475 24.49 -38.78 -15.82
CA LEU A 475 24.87 -38.43 -14.45
C LEU A 475 25.41 -39.67 -13.73
N THR A 476 26.59 -39.53 -13.12
CA THR A 476 27.18 -40.57 -12.24
C THR A 476 26.79 -40.33 -10.78
N SER A 477 26.49 -39.08 -10.42
CA SER A 477 26.09 -38.68 -9.08
C SER A 477 25.31 -37.36 -9.09
N VAL A 478 24.68 -37.04 -7.97
CA VAL A 478 24.02 -35.75 -7.73
C VAL A 478 24.54 -35.17 -6.43
N ASP A 479 24.92 -33.89 -6.45
CA ASP A 479 25.18 -33.15 -5.22
C ASP A 479 23.87 -32.55 -4.73
N ILE A 480 23.46 -32.86 -3.51
CA ILE A 480 22.33 -32.21 -2.83
C ILE A 480 22.91 -31.43 -1.64
N ASN A 481 22.79 -30.10 -1.69
CA ASN A 481 23.38 -29.17 -0.72
C ASN A 481 24.89 -29.36 -0.52
N GLY A 482 25.63 -29.65 -1.60
CA GLY A 482 27.07 -29.90 -1.56
C GLY A 482 27.48 -31.28 -1.03
N LYS A 483 26.52 -32.17 -0.73
CA LYS A 483 26.79 -33.59 -0.42
C LYS A 483 26.58 -34.45 -1.67
N ASN A 484 27.59 -35.23 -2.04
CA ASN A 484 27.52 -36.10 -3.22
C ASN A 484 26.80 -37.42 -2.92
N TYR A 485 25.80 -37.73 -3.75
CA TYR A 485 25.07 -39.00 -3.74
C TYR A 485 25.31 -39.71 -5.07
N LYS A 486 25.94 -40.88 -5.02
CA LYS A 486 26.18 -41.70 -6.21
C LYS A 486 24.85 -42.22 -6.74
N LEU A 487 24.62 -42.04 -8.03
CA LEU A 487 23.57 -42.77 -8.72
C LEU A 487 24.12 -44.18 -8.90
N GLY A 488 23.35 -45.19 -8.50
CA GLY A 488 23.82 -46.56 -8.64
C GLY A 488 24.07 -46.84 -10.12
N ASP A 489 25.27 -47.35 -10.44
CA ASP A 489 25.50 -47.98 -11.74
C ASP A 489 24.37 -49.00 -11.91
N GLY A 490 23.52 -48.83 -12.94
CA GLY A 490 22.48 -49.81 -13.23
C GLY A 490 23.13 -51.20 -13.20
N LYS A 491 22.48 -52.20 -12.58
CA LYS A 491 23.08 -53.53 -12.42
C LYS A 491 23.47 -54.09 -13.80
N THR A 492 24.75 -54.04 -14.11
CA THR A 492 25.32 -54.79 -15.23
C THR A 492 25.41 -56.23 -14.77
N TYR A 493 24.50 -57.07 -15.24
CA TYR A 493 24.63 -58.52 -15.06
C TYR A 493 25.88 -58.95 -15.82
N THR A 494 26.85 -59.52 -15.10
CA THR A 494 28.09 -60.00 -15.70
C THR A 494 27.85 -61.43 -16.18
N ALA A 495 28.25 -61.75 -17.42
CA ALA A 495 28.10 -63.08 -18.00
C ALA A 495 28.67 -64.16 -17.05
N GLY A 496 27.81 -65.10 -16.63
CA GLY A 496 28.14 -66.12 -15.63
C GLY A 496 26.94 -66.60 -14.80
N ASP A 497 25.88 -65.78 -14.68
CA ASP A 497 24.61 -66.15 -14.03
C ASP A 497 23.55 -66.63 -15.04
N ASN A 498 23.95 -67.47 -16.01
CA ASN A 498 23.09 -68.08 -17.03
C ASN A 498 22.24 -67.12 -17.90
N ILE A 499 22.57 -65.82 -17.93
CA ILE A 499 21.91 -64.85 -18.82
C ILE A 499 22.96 -63.93 -19.44
N THR A 500 23.07 -63.97 -20.76
CA THR A 500 23.76 -62.95 -21.57
C THR A 500 22.72 -62.23 -22.42
N ILE A 501 22.63 -60.90 -22.29
CA ILE A 501 21.76 -60.05 -23.11
C ILE A 501 22.66 -59.21 -24.02
N SER A 502 22.54 -59.41 -25.32
CA SER A 502 23.15 -58.56 -26.35
C SER A 502 22.06 -58.21 -27.36
N ASP A 503 21.80 -56.91 -27.55
CA ASP A 503 20.87 -56.36 -28.54
C ASP A 503 19.52 -57.13 -28.66
N ASP A 504 18.77 -57.18 -27.56
CA ASP A 504 17.42 -57.79 -27.44
C ASP A 504 17.32 -59.32 -27.59
N VAL A 505 18.42 -60.08 -27.57
CA VAL A 505 18.40 -61.56 -27.63
C VAL A 505 18.86 -62.20 -26.30
N ILE A 506 18.09 -63.17 -25.80
CA ILE A 506 18.41 -64.00 -24.62
C ILE A 506 19.00 -65.33 -25.11
N PHE A 507 20.24 -65.64 -24.72
CA PHE A 507 20.82 -66.99 -24.88
C PHE A 507 20.72 -67.77 -23.56
N SER A 508 20.31 -69.04 -23.64
CA SER A 508 20.29 -69.99 -22.53
C SER A 508 21.37 -71.06 -22.70
N THR A 509 22.01 -71.49 -21.61
CA THR A 509 22.99 -72.60 -21.54
C THR A 509 22.39 -74.01 -21.77
N ASP A 510 21.10 -74.11 -22.08
CA ASP A 510 20.39 -75.38 -22.25
C ASP A 510 20.72 -76.08 -23.59
N TYR A 511 20.60 -77.42 -23.59
CA TYR A 511 20.78 -78.25 -24.79
C TYR A 511 19.60 -78.09 -25.76
N GLN A 512 19.89 -77.82 -27.03
CA GLN A 512 18.91 -77.68 -28.12
C GLN A 512 19.04 -78.81 -29.14
N LEU A 513 17.95 -79.21 -29.78
CA LEU A 513 17.96 -80.19 -30.87
C LEU A 513 18.63 -79.57 -32.11
N ILE A 514 19.74 -80.16 -32.57
CA ILE A 514 20.59 -79.54 -33.60
C ILE A 514 20.68 -80.30 -34.93
N ALA A 515 20.17 -81.53 -35.00
CA ALA A 515 20.24 -82.34 -36.21
C ALA A 515 18.84 -82.74 -36.66
N ASN A 516 18.45 -82.28 -37.86
CA ASN A 516 17.31 -82.83 -38.60
C ASN A 516 17.67 -84.27 -39.07
N PRO A 517 16.71 -85.19 -39.26
CA PRO A 517 17.01 -86.54 -39.72
C PRO A 517 17.64 -86.50 -41.12
N THR A 518 18.34 -87.58 -41.50
CA THR A 518 19.19 -87.68 -42.71
C THR A 518 18.60 -86.97 -43.92
N GLU A 519 19.45 -86.26 -44.68
CA GLU A 519 19.05 -85.47 -45.85
C GLU A 519 18.15 -86.29 -46.80
N GLY A 520 16.95 -85.79 -47.09
CA GLY A 520 15.91 -86.51 -47.85
C GLY A 520 14.81 -87.19 -47.01
N SER A 521 14.85 -87.09 -45.68
CA SER A 521 13.88 -87.70 -44.74
C SER A 521 12.56 -86.93 -44.55
N ASP A 522 12.37 -85.78 -45.21
CA ASP A 522 11.19 -84.91 -45.05
C ASP A 522 10.88 -84.54 -43.58
N GLY A 523 11.95 -84.37 -42.78
CA GLY A 523 11.85 -84.02 -41.35
C GLY A 523 11.42 -85.17 -40.43
N LYS A 524 11.42 -86.42 -40.90
CA LYS A 524 11.01 -87.61 -40.12
C LYS A 524 12.20 -88.40 -39.61
N TYR A 525 12.21 -88.72 -38.31
CA TYR A 525 13.21 -89.60 -37.71
C TYR A 525 12.85 -91.07 -37.94
N THR A 526 13.86 -91.88 -38.23
CA THR A 526 13.70 -93.33 -38.37
C THR A 526 13.63 -93.99 -37.00
N VAL A 527 12.60 -94.80 -36.78
CA VAL A 527 12.51 -95.68 -35.60
C VAL A 527 13.21 -96.99 -35.94
N ALA A 528 14.18 -97.40 -35.13
CA ALA A 528 14.85 -98.69 -35.24
C ALA A 528 14.72 -99.43 -33.91
N ASP A 529 14.35 -100.71 -33.94
CA ASP A 529 14.16 -101.55 -32.74
C ASP A 529 13.30 -100.93 -31.63
N GLY A 530 12.26 -100.17 -32.03
CA GLY A 530 11.35 -99.48 -31.11
C GLY A 530 11.92 -98.20 -30.48
N LYS A 531 13.04 -97.68 -31.00
CA LYS A 531 13.75 -96.51 -30.48
C LYS A 531 13.97 -95.42 -31.52
N VAL A 532 14.03 -94.17 -31.05
CA VAL A 532 14.49 -93.00 -31.81
C VAL A 532 15.58 -92.30 -31.00
N GLU A 533 16.67 -91.94 -31.66
CA GLU A 533 17.78 -91.19 -31.07
C GLU A 533 17.83 -89.77 -31.63
N LEU A 534 17.93 -88.78 -30.74
CA LEU A 534 17.97 -87.35 -31.05
C LEU A 534 19.28 -86.74 -30.56
N THR A 535 19.99 -86.02 -31.42
CA THR A 535 21.22 -85.31 -31.02
C THR A 535 20.91 -83.89 -30.59
N VAL A 536 21.22 -83.57 -29.33
CA VAL A 536 21.12 -82.23 -28.75
C VAL A 536 22.51 -81.66 -28.48
N GLN A 537 22.69 -80.34 -28.59
CA GLN A 537 23.96 -79.64 -28.38
C GLN A 537 23.77 -78.48 -27.42
N ASN A 538 24.78 -78.22 -26.59
CA ASN A 538 24.82 -77.06 -25.72
C ASN A 538 24.87 -75.76 -26.55
N GLY A 539 24.07 -74.76 -26.17
CA GLY A 539 24.05 -73.45 -26.84
C GLY A 539 25.39 -72.71 -26.81
N ASP A 540 26.19 -72.91 -25.76
CA ASP A 540 27.44 -72.18 -25.53
C ASP A 540 28.70 -72.98 -25.92
N ASN A 541 28.57 -74.29 -26.15
CA ASN A 541 29.69 -75.14 -26.58
C ASN A 541 29.26 -76.10 -27.68
N THR A 542 29.70 -75.84 -28.90
CA THR A 542 29.31 -76.62 -30.08
C THR A 542 29.91 -78.03 -30.13
N GLU A 543 30.92 -78.29 -29.29
CA GLU A 543 31.54 -79.61 -29.14
C GLU A 543 30.86 -80.46 -28.05
N ASP A 544 30.02 -79.86 -27.21
CA ASP A 544 29.27 -80.54 -26.15
C ASP A 544 27.90 -81.01 -26.67
N ARG A 545 27.84 -82.29 -27.07
CA ARG A 545 26.66 -82.94 -27.65
C ARG A 545 26.25 -84.15 -26.84
N ASN A 546 24.94 -84.28 -26.62
CA ASN A 546 24.32 -85.44 -25.99
C ASN A 546 23.31 -86.10 -26.91
N THR A 547 23.02 -87.37 -26.66
CA THR A 547 21.98 -88.13 -27.36
C THR A 547 20.83 -88.40 -26.39
N VAL A 548 19.61 -88.06 -26.82
CA VAL A 548 18.37 -88.36 -26.12
C VAL A 548 17.70 -89.53 -26.85
N THR A 549 17.46 -90.63 -26.15
CA THR A 549 16.79 -91.83 -26.70
C THR A 549 15.34 -91.89 -26.22
N ILE A 550 14.41 -91.98 -27.15
CA ILE A 550 13.00 -92.29 -26.89
C ILE A 550 12.80 -93.78 -27.17
N ASP A 551 12.32 -94.53 -26.18
CA ASP A 551 12.16 -96.00 -26.22
C ASP A 551 10.68 -96.40 -26.05
N GLY A 552 10.33 -97.63 -26.44
CA GLY A 552 8.98 -98.18 -26.30
C GLY A 552 8.02 -97.83 -27.43
N ILE A 553 8.54 -97.49 -28.62
CA ILE A 553 7.71 -97.20 -29.80
C ILE A 553 7.21 -98.53 -30.40
N ALA A 554 5.89 -98.75 -30.40
CA ALA A 554 5.26 -99.98 -30.88
C ALA A 554 5.47 -100.18 -32.40
N SER A 555 5.74 -101.42 -32.81
CA SER A 555 5.87 -101.76 -34.24
C SER A 555 4.51 -101.99 -34.89
N THR A 556 4.45 -101.90 -36.23
CA THR A 556 3.25 -102.25 -37.00
C THR A 556 2.75 -103.67 -36.72
N ALA A 557 3.67 -104.59 -36.38
CA ALA A 557 3.33 -105.97 -36.03
C ALA A 557 2.72 -106.11 -34.63
N ASP A 558 3.11 -105.25 -33.68
CA ASP A 558 2.53 -105.24 -32.32
C ASP A 558 1.08 -104.75 -32.37
N VAL A 559 0.81 -103.73 -33.19
CA VAL A 559 -0.55 -103.21 -33.40
C VAL A 559 -1.46 -104.28 -34.03
N ALA A 560 -0.96 -105.07 -34.97
CA ALA A 560 -1.76 -106.10 -35.67
C ALA A 560 -2.21 -107.28 -34.77
N LYS A 561 -1.52 -107.55 -33.65
CA LYS A 561 -1.87 -108.65 -32.72
C LYS A 561 -3.06 -108.34 -31.81
N ALA A 562 -3.55 -107.10 -31.78
CA ALA A 562 -4.58 -106.64 -30.85
C ALA A 562 -6.01 -106.73 -31.44
N THR A 563 -6.45 -107.90 -31.94
CA THR A 563 -7.81 -108.11 -32.48
C THR A 563 -8.57 -109.25 -31.77
N SER A 564 -9.91 -109.22 -31.73
CA SER A 564 -10.81 -110.19 -31.05
C SER A 564 -11.85 -110.82 -32.01
N THR A 565 -12.33 -112.05 -31.73
CA THR A 565 -13.27 -112.83 -32.58
C THR A 565 -14.61 -113.08 -31.89
N VAL A 566 -15.74 -112.94 -32.61
CA VAL A 566 -17.11 -113.22 -32.12
C VAL A 566 -17.84 -114.16 -33.11
N THR A 567 -18.54 -115.20 -32.62
CA THR A 567 -19.26 -116.23 -33.43
C THR A 567 -20.68 -116.50 -32.91
N GLY A 568 -21.65 -116.73 -33.81
CA GLY A 568 -23.05 -117.08 -33.46
C GLY A 568 -23.28 -118.56 -33.14
N ASP A 569 -24.49 -118.88 -32.66
CA ASP A 569 -24.98 -120.24 -32.33
C ASP A 569 -26.49 -120.37 -32.66
N THR A 570 -27.12 -121.50 -32.36
CA THR A 570 -28.43 -121.95 -32.87
C THR A 570 -29.59 -120.95 -32.76
N ASN A 571 -29.68 -120.16 -31.68
CA ASN A 571 -30.72 -119.14 -31.50
C ASN A 571 -30.19 -117.69 -31.66
N VAL A 572 -28.91 -117.53 -32.04
CA VAL A 572 -28.21 -116.25 -32.08
C VAL A 572 -27.43 -116.11 -33.38
N ASN A 573 -27.86 -115.18 -34.22
CA ASN A 573 -27.11 -114.82 -35.42
C ASN A 573 -26.09 -113.72 -35.12
N VAL A 574 -24.88 -113.85 -35.65
CA VAL A 574 -23.84 -112.82 -35.58
C VAL A 574 -23.40 -112.48 -37.00
N THR A 575 -23.65 -111.26 -37.43
CA THR A 575 -23.23 -110.74 -38.73
C THR A 575 -22.30 -109.55 -38.54
N PRO A 576 -21.11 -109.52 -39.17
CA PRO A 576 -20.29 -108.32 -39.20
C PRO A 576 -21.07 -107.22 -39.93
N ASP A 577 -21.20 -106.05 -39.31
CA ASP A 577 -21.97 -104.93 -39.85
C ASP A 577 -21.10 -104.13 -40.83
N THR A 578 -20.08 -103.43 -40.32
CA THR A 578 -19.07 -102.69 -41.09
C THR A 578 -17.75 -102.56 -40.30
N THR A 579 -16.64 -102.22 -40.97
CA THR A 579 -15.40 -101.78 -40.30
C THR A 579 -15.48 -100.26 -40.05
N ALA A 580 -15.33 -99.84 -38.80
CA ALA A 580 -15.32 -98.42 -38.40
C ALA A 580 -14.01 -97.71 -38.84
N GLU A 581 -14.01 -96.37 -38.87
CA GLU A 581 -12.87 -95.52 -39.32
C GLU A 581 -11.57 -95.73 -38.52
N ASP A 582 -11.68 -96.18 -37.27
CA ASP A 582 -10.57 -96.52 -36.37
C ASP A 582 -10.10 -97.97 -36.52
N GLY A 583 -10.63 -98.72 -37.49
CA GLY A 583 -10.16 -100.03 -37.91
C GLY A 583 -10.74 -101.22 -37.13
N HIS A 584 -11.64 -101.02 -36.17
CA HIS A 584 -12.33 -102.15 -35.52
C HIS A 584 -13.55 -102.60 -36.34
N THR A 585 -13.93 -103.88 -36.23
CA THR A 585 -15.11 -104.45 -36.90
C THR A 585 -16.26 -104.53 -35.90
N GLU A 586 -17.40 -103.93 -36.22
CA GLU A 586 -18.59 -103.99 -35.39
C GLU A 586 -19.39 -105.25 -35.73
N TYR A 587 -19.77 -106.03 -34.70
CA TYR A 587 -20.58 -107.24 -34.86
C TYR A 587 -22.00 -106.98 -34.38
N LYS A 588 -22.97 -107.16 -35.27
CA LYS A 588 -24.38 -107.12 -34.90
C LYS A 588 -24.83 -108.52 -34.49
N VAL A 589 -25.32 -108.63 -33.27
CA VAL A 589 -25.83 -109.88 -32.69
C VAL A 589 -27.35 -109.76 -32.53
N SER A 590 -28.10 -110.71 -33.07
CA SER A 590 -29.56 -110.78 -32.97
C SER A 590 -30.01 -112.17 -32.57
N LEU A 591 -31.20 -112.26 -31.97
CA LEU A 591 -31.88 -113.55 -31.79
C LEU A 591 -32.57 -113.95 -33.10
N GLU A 592 -32.66 -115.25 -33.34
CA GLU A 592 -33.54 -115.79 -34.38
C GLU A 592 -35.00 -115.53 -34.02
N ASP A 593 -35.87 -115.39 -35.03
CA ASP A 593 -37.30 -115.07 -34.83
C ASP A 593 -38.03 -116.13 -33.99
N ASP A 594 -37.73 -117.40 -34.27
CA ASP A 594 -38.26 -118.54 -33.54
C ASP A 594 -37.22 -119.05 -32.55
N ILE A 595 -37.54 -119.00 -31.26
CA ILE A 595 -36.60 -119.38 -30.21
C ILE A 595 -37.05 -120.69 -29.57
N TYR A 596 -36.19 -121.70 -29.69
CA TYR A 596 -36.41 -123.01 -29.12
C TYR A 596 -35.58 -123.17 -27.84
N LEU A 597 -36.27 -123.33 -26.71
CA LEU A 597 -35.65 -123.41 -25.38
C LEU A 597 -35.89 -124.78 -24.75
N GLY A 598 -34.83 -125.35 -24.18
CA GLY A 598 -34.84 -126.74 -23.69
C GLY A 598 -34.80 -127.76 -24.83
N GLY A 599 -34.67 -129.05 -24.50
CA GLY A 599 -34.47 -130.11 -25.49
C GLY A 599 -33.20 -129.90 -26.34
N SER A 600 -33.31 -130.14 -27.64
CA SER A 600 -32.23 -129.95 -28.63
C SER A 600 -32.26 -128.56 -29.27
N GLN A 601 -33.12 -127.65 -28.78
CA GLN A 601 -33.29 -126.29 -29.31
C GLN A 601 -33.66 -126.29 -30.81
N THR A 602 -34.54 -127.21 -31.18
CA THR A 602 -35.13 -127.28 -32.51
C THR A 602 -36.65 -127.35 -32.41
N ALA A 603 -37.34 -127.14 -33.54
CA ALA A 603 -38.80 -127.24 -33.62
C ALA A 603 -39.36 -128.57 -33.07
N ASP A 604 -38.63 -129.67 -33.28
CA ASP A 604 -39.08 -131.01 -32.90
C ASP A 604 -38.68 -131.42 -31.46
N SER A 605 -37.77 -130.66 -30.82
CA SER A 605 -37.19 -131.00 -29.51
C SER A 605 -36.92 -129.73 -28.73
N ASN A 606 -37.97 -129.25 -28.07
CA ASN A 606 -37.90 -128.13 -27.14
C ASN A 606 -38.88 -128.35 -25.98
N ASN A 607 -38.58 -127.72 -24.85
CA ASN A 607 -39.49 -127.71 -23.71
C ASN A 607 -40.38 -126.46 -23.72
N LEU A 608 -39.91 -125.42 -24.40
CA LEU A 608 -40.58 -124.15 -24.56
C LEU A 608 -40.22 -123.61 -25.94
N PHE A 609 -41.25 -123.33 -26.74
CA PHE A 609 -41.10 -122.71 -28.04
C PHE A 609 -41.74 -121.32 -27.99
N LEU A 610 -40.92 -120.31 -28.30
CA LEU A 610 -41.37 -118.95 -28.53
C LEU A 610 -41.48 -118.78 -30.05
N ASP A 611 -42.71 -118.82 -30.54
CA ASP A 611 -43.04 -118.57 -31.93
C ASP A 611 -43.10 -117.06 -32.12
N GLY A 612 -41.96 -116.45 -32.44
CA GLY A 612 -41.90 -115.02 -32.71
C GLY A 612 -42.69 -114.66 -33.97
N THR A 613 -42.79 -115.59 -34.93
CA THR A 613 -43.55 -115.41 -36.17
C THR A 613 -45.04 -115.19 -35.90
N ASN A 614 -45.63 -115.97 -34.98
CA ASN A 614 -47.06 -115.91 -34.66
C ASN A 614 -47.36 -115.26 -33.30
N GLY A 615 -46.34 -114.77 -32.59
CA GLY A 615 -46.48 -114.12 -31.28
C GLY A 615 -47.07 -115.03 -30.20
N SER A 616 -46.75 -116.32 -30.26
CA SER A 616 -47.34 -117.35 -29.39
C SER A 616 -46.29 -118.05 -28.55
N ILE A 617 -46.65 -118.38 -27.32
CA ILE A 617 -45.81 -119.17 -26.42
C ILE A 617 -46.43 -120.54 -26.28
N TYR A 618 -45.71 -121.54 -26.75
CA TYR A 618 -46.12 -122.93 -26.65
C TYR A 618 -45.37 -123.60 -25.50
N ALA A 619 -46.11 -123.86 -24.42
CA ALA A 619 -45.71 -124.74 -23.35
C ALA A 619 -46.41 -126.10 -23.56
N GLY A 620 -45.77 -127.00 -24.31
CA GLY A 620 -46.35 -128.29 -24.70
C GLY A 620 -45.80 -129.44 -23.87
N SER A 621 -46.64 -130.04 -23.02
CA SER A 621 -46.33 -131.22 -22.22
C SER A 621 -46.17 -132.48 -23.06
N SER A 622 -44.93 -132.90 -23.34
CA SER A 622 -44.65 -134.31 -23.59
C SER A 622 -44.66 -135.05 -22.24
N SER A 623 -45.83 -135.64 -21.93
CA SER A 623 -46.09 -136.66 -20.90
C SER A 623 -45.76 -136.34 -19.42
N GLU A 624 -46.86 -136.24 -18.64
CA GLU A 624 -46.97 -136.50 -17.19
C GLU A 624 -46.80 -135.31 -16.20
N THR A 625 -47.96 -134.88 -15.70
CA THR A 625 -48.23 -134.21 -14.41
C THR A 625 -47.92 -132.71 -14.23
N GLY A 626 -48.99 -131.91 -14.34
CA GLY A 626 -49.34 -130.90 -13.33
C GLY A 626 -48.88 -129.46 -13.55
N LEU A 627 -49.60 -128.69 -14.38
CA LEU A 627 -49.67 -127.23 -14.20
C LEU A 627 -50.36 -126.95 -12.85
N SER A 628 -49.60 -126.57 -11.83
CA SER A 628 -50.13 -126.00 -10.58
C SER A 628 -50.41 -124.51 -10.80
N LEU A 629 -51.62 -124.18 -11.23
CA LEU A 629 -52.09 -122.79 -11.30
C LEU A 629 -52.67 -122.40 -9.93
N THR A 630 -51.85 -121.87 -9.02
CA THR A 630 -52.31 -121.55 -7.66
C THR A 630 -52.93 -120.16 -7.52
N GLU A 631 -52.64 -119.18 -8.38
CA GLU A 631 -53.31 -117.88 -8.35
C GLU A 631 -53.39 -117.27 -9.75
N LEU A 632 -54.55 -117.37 -10.41
CA LEU A 632 -54.88 -116.51 -11.56
C LEU A 632 -55.87 -115.45 -11.07
N THR A 633 -55.36 -114.25 -10.78
CA THR A 633 -56.23 -113.11 -10.43
C THR A 633 -56.65 -112.40 -11.71
N VAL A 634 -57.92 -112.51 -12.08
CA VAL A 634 -58.55 -111.75 -13.18
C VAL A 634 -59.59 -110.80 -12.56
N PRO A 635 -59.50 -109.47 -12.74
CA PRO A 635 -60.42 -108.53 -12.07
C PRO A 635 -61.83 -108.52 -12.72
N SER A 636 -62.85 -108.42 -11.86
CA SER A 636 -64.28 -108.63 -12.15
C SER A 636 -65.03 -107.42 -12.72
N ALA A 637 -65.96 -107.66 -13.67
CA ALA A 637 -67.34 -107.13 -13.79
C ALA A 637 -67.83 -107.45 -15.23
N ALA A 638 -69.05 -107.88 -15.57
CA ALA A 638 -70.30 -108.16 -14.85
C ALA A 638 -71.18 -109.08 -15.74
N CYS A 639 -72.09 -109.81 -15.13
CA CYS A 639 -73.16 -110.59 -15.79
C CYS A 639 -74.28 -109.67 -16.32
N ARG A 640 -74.75 -109.90 -17.55
CA ARG A 640 -76.16 -109.72 -17.99
C ARG A 640 -76.43 -110.47 -19.31
N ILE A 641 -77.36 -111.43 -19.22
CA ILE A 641 -78.12 -112.21 -20.24
C ILE A 641 -77.34 -112.77 -21.43
#